data_AF-A0A6G3SHY4-F1
#
_entry.id   AF-A0A6G3SHY4-F1
#
_cell.length_a   1.000
_cell.length_b   1.000
_cell.length_c   1.000
_cell.angle_alpha   90.00
_cell.angle_beta   90.00
_cell.angle_gamma   90.00
#
_symmetry.space_group_name_H-M   'P 1'
#
loop_
_entity.id
_entity.type
_entity.pdbx_description
1 polymer ?
#
loop_
_entity_poly.entity_id
_entity_poly.type
_entity_poly.pdbx_seq_one_letter_code
_entity_poly.pdbx_strand_id
1 'polypeptide(L)' 'MTTVNLHQERAWNGSLGRHWAAQHRRFDAMLGEADEALFAAAAIVPGERVLDIGCGAG' A
#
# COMPACT_ATOMS: atom_id res chain seq x y z
N MET A 1 16.71 -7.71 -17.36
CA MET A 1 16.42 -6.69 -16.33
C MET A 1 16.78 -7.31 -14.99
N THR A 2 17.63 -6.69 -14.18
CA THR A 2 18.03 -7.25 -12.87
C THR A 2 17.02 -6.81 -11.81
N THR A 3 16.38 -7.76 -11.14
CA THR A 3 15.52 -7.46 -9.99
C THR A 3 16.39 -7.05 -8.81
N VAL A 4 16.24 -5.79 -8.39
CA VAL A 4 16.76 -5.30 -7.10
C VAL A 4 15.74 -5.58 -5.99
N ASN A 5 16.17 -5.63 -4.74
CA ASN A 5 15.30 -5.93 -3.58
C ASN A 5 14.64 -7.33 -3.62
N LEU A 6 15.44 -8.35 -3.97
CA LEU A 6 15.00 -9.74 -4.14
C LEU A 6 14.23 -10.34 -2.95
N HIS A 7 14.50 -9.88 -1.72
CA HIS A 7 13.76 -10.36 -0.56
C HIS A 7 12.30 -9.89 -0.57
N GLN A 8 12.06 -8.60 -0.84
CA GLN A 8 10.70 -8.05 -0.90
C GLN A 8 9.95 -8.59 -2.11
N GLU A 9 10.61 -8.74 -3.25
CA GLU A 9 10.03 -9.37 -4.44
C GLU A 9 9.53 -10.79 -4.12
N ARG A 10 10.37 -11.63 -3.50
CA ARG A 10 9.96 -12.98 -3.10
C ARG A 10 8.85 -13.01 -2.05
N ALA A 11 8.85 -12.05 -1.11
CA ALA A 11 7.83 -11.98 -0.08
C ALA A 11 6.45 -11.62 -0.68
N TRP A 12 6.37 -10.53 -1.43
CA TRP A 12 5.12 -10.05 -2.03
C TRP A 12 4.61 -10.94 -3.15
N ASN A 13 5.49 -11.57 -3.94
CA ASN A 13 5.08 -12.58 -4.92
C ASN A 13 4.84 -13.97 -4.28
N GLY A 14 5.08 -14.09 -2.97
CA GLY A 14 5.01 -15.32 -2.20
C GLY A 14 3.69 -15.53 -1.44
N SER A 15 3.77 -16.34 -0.39
CA SER A 15 2.63 -16.62 0.48
C SER A 15 2.11 -15.38 1.21
N LEU A 16 3.00 -14.44 1.56
CA LEU A 16 2.62 -13.20 2.22
C LEU A 16 1.67 -12.37 1.35
N GLY A 17 2.03 -12.10 0.10
CA GLY A 17 1.16 -11.33 -0.80
C GLY A 17 -0.16 -12.03 -1.10
N ARG A 18 -0.16 -13.37 -1.25
CA ARG A 18 -1.40 -14.14 -1.40
C ARG A 18 -2.32 -14.05 -0.18
N HIS A 19 -1.76 -14.15 1.02
CA HIS A 19 -2.53 -14.01 2.26
C HIS A 19 -3.09 -12.60 2.41
N TRP A 20 -2.26 -11.58 2.16
CA TRP A 20 -2.68 -10.20 2.16
C TRP A 20 -3.84 -9.96 1.18
N ALA A 21 -3.70 -10.38 -0.07
CA ALA A 21 -4.72 -10.22 -1.11
C ALA A 21 -6.04 -10.92 -0.75
N ALA A 22 -5.98 -12.11 -0.16
CA ALA A 22 -7.16 -12.83 0.30
C ALA A 22 -7.88 -12.17 1.49
N GLN A 23 -7.22 -11.24 2.19
CA GLN A 23 -7.71 -10.59 3.41
C GLN A 23 -7.68 -9.05 3.30
N HIS A 24 -7.53 -8.49 2.10
CA HIS A 24 -7.22 -7.06 1.92
C HIS A 24 -8.22 -6.16 2.65
N ARG A 25 -9.53 -6.41 2.54
CA ARG A 25 -10.58 -5.63 3.23
C ARG A 25 -10.42 -5.58 4.75
N ARG A 26 -9.91 -6.66 5.35
CA ARG A 26 -9.64 -6.69 6.79
C ARG A 26 -8.47 -5.78 7.13
N PHE A 27 -7.41 -5.81 6.32
CA PHE A 27 -6.25 -4.94 6.52
C PHE A 27 -6.61 -3.47 6.25
N ASP A 28 -7.40 -3.17 5.21
CA ASP A 28 -7.91 -1.83 4.92
C ASP A 28 -8.73 -1.30 6.11
N ALA A 29 -9.64 -2.11 6.66
CA ALA A 29 -10.43 -1.72 7.83
C ALA A 29 -9.58 -1.50 9.10
N MET A 30 -8.50 -2.26 9.28
CA MET A 30 -7.57 -2.08 10.40
C MET A 30 -6.73 -0.81 10.28
N LEU A 31 -6.43 -0.37 9.05
CA LEU A 31 -5.57 0.79 8.78
C LEU A 31 -6.36 2.07 8.50
N GLY A 32 -7.65 1.98 8.15
CA GLY A 32 -8.44 3.14 7.73
C GLY A 32 -8.57 4.25 8.77
N GLU A 33 -8.47 3.95 10.07
CA GLU A 33 -8.43 4.98 11.13
C GLU A 33 -7.19 5.89 11.02
N ALA A 34 -6.10 5.40 10.42
CA ALA A 34 -4.88 6.18 10.21
C ALA A 34 -4.98 7.11 8.97
N ASP A 35 -5.91 6.86 8.05
CA ASP A 35 -6.01 7.60 6.79
C ASP A 35 -6.31 9.08 7.04
N GLU A 36 -7.18 9.41 8.00
CA GLU A 36 -7.52 10.79 8.32
C GLU A 36 -6.28 11.56 8.80
N ALA A 37 -5.49 10.97 9.70
CA ALA A 37 -4.25 11.57 10.19
C ALA A 37 -3.20 11.68 9.06
N LEU A 38 -3.11 10.68 8.18
CA LEU A 38 -2.22 10.69 7.03
C LEU A 38 -2.55 11.84 6.06
N PHE A 39 -3.80 11.96 5.64
CA PHE A 39 -4.22 12.99 4.70
C PHE A 39 -4.16 14.40 5.32
N ALA A 40 -4.47 14.54 6.61
CA ALA A 40 -4.30 15.80 7.33
C ALA A 40 -2.82 16.25 7.35
N ALA A 41 -1.90 15.32 7.61
CA ALA A 41 -0.47 15.61 7.61
C ALA A 41 0.10 15.89 6.22
N ALA A 42 -0.40 15.18 5.20
CA ALA A 42 0.02 15.37 3.81
C ALA A 42 -0.43 16.72 3.24
N ALA A 43 -1.52 17.30 3.76
CA ALA A 43 -2.05 18.62 3.41
C ALA A 43 -2.20 18.84 1.88
N ILE A 44 -2.61 17.78 1.17
CA ILE A 44 -2.72 17.77 -0.29
C ILE A 44 -3.78 18.78 -0.75
N VAL A 45 -3.46 19.61 -1.73
CA VAL A 45 -4.37 20.63 -2.27
C VAL A 45 -4.69 20.44 -3.77
N PRO A 46 -5.80 21.01 -4.28
CA PRO A 46 -6.12 20.94 -5.70
C PRO A 46 -5.00 21.48 -6.59
N GLY A 47 -4.66 20.73 -7.63
CA GLY A 47 -3.58 21.06 -8.57
C GLY A 47 -2.25 20.35 -8.29
N GLU A 48 -2.12 19.68 -7.15
CA GLU A 48 -0.97 18.83 -6.87
C GLU A 48 -1.06 17.48 -7.59
N ARG A 49 0.12 16.85 -7.77
CA ARG A 49 0.23 15.52 -8.37
C ARG A 49 0.70 14.55 -7.30
N VAL A 50 -0.08 13.50 -7.07
CA VAL A 50 0.21 12.44 -6.10
C VAL A 50 0.67 11.20 -6.85
N LEU A 51 1.74 10.57 -6.36
CA LEU A 51 2.19 9.25 -6.80
C LEU A 51 1.92 8.26 -5.68
N ASP A 52 1.06 7.29 -5.94
CA ASP A 52 0.82 6.17 -5.04
C ASP A 52 1.69 4.98 -5.44
N ILE A 53 2.57 4.56 -4.53
CA ILE A 53 3.48 3.43 -4.74
C ILE A 53 3.03 2.27 -3.87
N GLY A 54 2.59 1.20 -4.54
CA GLY A 54 2.08 0.02 -3.85
C GLY A 54 0.60 0.11 -3.48
N CYS A 55 -0.21 0.68 -4.37
CA CYS A 55 -1.66 0.93 -4.21
C CYS A 55 -2.51 -0.28 -3.77
N GLY A 56 -1.99 -1.51 -3.84
CA GLY A 56 -2.66 -2.68 -3.29
C GLY A 56 -4.05 -2.89 -3.90
N ALA A 57 -5.10 -2.72 -3.09
CA ALA A 57 -6.49 -2.98 -3.47
C ALA A 57 -7.26 -1.72 -3.91
N GLY A 58 -6.60 -0.56 -4.00
CA GLY A 58 -7.22 0.71 -4.36
C GLY A 58 -6.72 1.84 -3.50
#